data_AF-A0A928NFS6-F1
#
_entry.id   AF-A0A928NFS6-F1
#
_cell.length_a   1.000
_cell.length_b   1.000
_cell.length_c   1.000
_cell.angle_alpha   90.00
_cell.angle_beta   90.00
_cell.angle_gamma   90.00
#
_symmetry.space_group_name_H-M   'P 1'
#
loop_
_entity.id
_entity.type
_entity.pdbx_description
1 polymer ?
#
loop_
_entity_poly.entity_id
_entity_poly.type
_entity_poly.pdbx_seq_one_letter_code
_entity_poly.pdbx_strand_id
1 'polypeptide(L)'
;MVTLQVVYLDRKGQVMKRIFAFLFGLILLSNGIGSTNAVLASDAAEMLNSISVEISIDGMTTQAELMNATSAQGVVTVIDTTKQTEQTKLIVATFRNGEMQQSETIHTGMLPAGITKFDFKIDHLNKVDCIKAFVVLKDSDEICCPEAVDSLEPAQVIVFKFDDLHSTVGTHVGKFDKALDFLRDQGIPGTAGVLGKWLEPAKVNPKKYLNQINTVKSWILDGHQLWIHGYDHAPGEFAALKEVPASSYEKQMEMIAVTYDLMSTVLHYNATCFGASFNQNNEDTITVLNQEFPEIQTVLFMHDTKNRLSAMNLSSESLCEIETQAGEVSSQLFLMRYEYVKELPYLVIQAHPDQWNEQSFKELGTIVKFLKSKNCVFMTPEQYQKFTSAYQK
;
A
#
# COMPACT_ATOMS: atom_id res chain seq x y z
N MET A 1 12.74 7.36 8.26
CA MET A 1 11.78 6.35 8.73
C MET A 1 12.57 5.09 8.91
N VAL A 2 12.58 4.45 10.08
CA VAL A 2 13.30 3.18 10.23
C VAL A 2 12.39 2.05 9.81
N THR A 3 12.71 1.49 8.65
CA THR A 3 12.06 0.31 8.10
C THR A 3 12.74 -0.93 8.65
N LEU A 4 11.95 -1.78 9.30
CA LEU A 4 12.40 -3.11 9.70
C LEU A 4 12.21 -4.04 8.50
N GLN A 5 13.32 -4.66 8.07
CA GLN A 5 13.31 -5.65 7.02
C GLN A 5 13.90 -6.95 7.56
N VAL A 6 13.07 -8.00 7.60
CA VAL A 6 13.51 -9.36 7.89
C VAL A 6 13.77 -10.05 6.56
N VAL A 7 15.00 -10.54 6.37
CA VAL A 7 15.43 -11.18 5.13
C VAL A 7 15.82 -12.63 5.45
N TYR A 8 15.18 -13.57 4.77
CA TYR A 8 15.51 -15.00 4.84
C TYR A 8 16.47 -15.30 3.71
N LEU A 9 17.59 -15.96 4.03
CA LEU A 9 18.56 -16.42 3.04
C LEU A 9 18.50 -17.95 2.94
N ASP A 10 18.65 -18.50 1.74
CA ASP A 10 18.87 -19.93 1.56
C ASP A 10 20.32 -20.33 1.88
N ARG A 11 20.64 -21.61 1.70
CA ARG A 11 21.98 -22.17 1.89
C ARG A 11 23.05 -21.56 0.98
N LYS A 12 22.67 -20.80 -0.06
CA LYS A 12 23.57 -20.11 -0.99
C LYS A 12 23.63 -18.61 -0.72
N GLY A 13 23.01 -18.12 0.36
CA GLY A 13 22.94 -16.68 0.65
C GLY A 13 21.93 -15.91 -0.20
N GLN A 14 21.05 -16.59 -0.96
CA GLN A 14 20.03 -15.94 -1.79
C GLN A 14 18.78 -15.62 -0.99
N VAL A 15 18.17 -14.46 -1.26
CA VAL A 15 16.96 -14.02 -0.56
C VAL A 15 15.76 -14.92 -0.91
N MET A 16 15.31 -15.70 0.07
CA MET A 16 14.13 -16.58 -0.03
C MET A 16 12.83 -15.83 0.25
N LYS A 17 12.87 -14.89 1.19
CA LYS A 17 11.68 -14.15 1.65
C LYS A 17 12.10 -12.80 2.24
N ARG A 18 11.27 -11.79 2.02
CA ARG A 18 11.37 -10.47 2.65
C ARG A 18 10.09 -10.22 3.43
N ILE A 19 10.20 -9.89 4.71
CA ILE A 19 9.07 -9.41 5.51
C ILE A 19 9.38 -7.97 5.85
N PHE A 20 8.47 -7.07 5.45
CA PHE A 20 8.53 -5.67 5.78
C PHE A 20 7.63 -5.45 6.99
N ALA A 21 8.20 -4.87 8.04
CA ALA A 21 7.44 -4.38 9.18
C ALA A 21 7.69 -2.87 9.30
N PHE A 22 6.61 -2.10 9.35
CA PHE A 22 6.68 -0.68 9.66
C PHE A 22 6.58 -0.54 11.18
N LEU A 23 7.58 0.09 11.81
CA LEU A 23 7.46 0.52 13.20
C LEU A 23 6.48 1.70 13.26
N PHE A 24 5.20 1.40 13.44
CA PHE A 24 4.24 2.36 13.98
C PHE A 24 4.21 2.18 15.49
N GLY A 25 4.50 3.25 16.23
CA GLY A 25 4.43 3.24 17.69
C GLY A 25 3.01 2.95 18.16
N LEU A 26 2.75 1.70 18.56
CA LEU A 26 1.50 1.31 19.22
C LEU A 26 1.75 1.30 20.73
N ILE A 27 1.29 2.33 21.43
CA ILE A 27 1.27 2.35 22.91
C ILE A 27 0.03 1.58 23.37
N LEU A 28 0.24 0.42 23.98
CA LEU A 28 -0.72 -0.16 24.94
C LEU A 28 -0.32 0.34 26.34
N LEU A 29 -1.11 1.26 26.90
CA LEU A 29 -1.05 1.62 28.31
C LEU A 29 -1.49 0.40 29.13
N SER A 30 -0.55 -0.28 29.76
CA SER A 30 -0.81 -1.34 30.73
C SER A 30 -1.09 -0.70 32.10
N ASN A 31 -2.35 -0.75 32.52
CA ASN A 31 -2.70 -0.85 33.93
C ASN A 31 -3.85 -1.84 34.05
N GLY A 32 -3.53 -3.06 34.49
CA GLY A 32 -4.51 -4.03 34.97
C GLY A 32 -4.90 -5.12 33.96
N ILE A 33 -4.33 -6.31 34.18
CA ILE A 33 -4.94 -7.63 34.01
C ILE A 33 -5.88 -7.81 32.80
N GLY A 34 -5.37 -8.45 31.75
CA GLY A 34 -6.19 -9.02 30.68
C GLY A 34 -5.36 -9.43 29.49
N SER A 35 -4.99 -10.70 29.42
CA SER A 35 -4.34 -11.32 28.27
C SER A 35 -5.23 -11.19 27.02
N THR A 36 -4.67 -10.72 25.91
CA THR A 36 -5.21 -10.98 24.57
C THR A 36 -4.12 -11.56 23.70
N ASN A 37 -4.15 -12.89 23.58
CA ASN A 37 -3.45 -13.63 22.54
C ASN A 37 -4.15 -13.34 21.20
N ALA A 38 -3.41 -12.81 20.23
CA ALA A 38 -3.81 -12.94 18.84
C ALA A 38 -3.16 -14.22 18.29
N VAL A 39 -3.92 -15.32 18.35
CA VAL A 39 -3.65 -16.53 17.58
C VAL A 39 -4.39 -16.37 16.26
N LEU A 40 -3.67 -16.31 15.14
CA LEU A 40 -4.27 -16.59 13.84
C LEU A 40 -4.17 -18.10 13.60
N ALA A 41 -5.34 -18.75 13.69
CA ALA A 41 -5.62 -20.15 13.34
C ALA A 41 -5.16 -20.42 11.88
N SER A 42 -4.27 -21.39 11.65
CA SER A 42 -4.55 -22.81 11.39
C SER A 42 -5.54 -23.04 10.24
N ASP A 43 -5.00 -23.22 9.02
CA ASP A 43 -5.23 -24.40 8.18
C ASP A 43 -4.38 -24.33 6.90
N ALA A 44 -3.14 -24.83 7.01
CA ALA A 44 -2.32 -25.28 5.89
C ALA A 44 -1.37 -26.35 6.44
N ALA A 45 -1.97 -27.48 6.86
CA ALA A 45 -1.25 -28.66 7.28
C ALA A 45 -0.63 -29.34 6.06
N GLU A 46 0.48 -28.80 5.56
CA GLU A 46 1.67 -29.52 5.06
C GLU A 46 2.70 -28.52 4.52
N MET A 47 3.83 -28.42 5.23
CA MET A 47 5.11 -27.82 4.81
C MET A 47 5.18 -26.30 4.55
N LEU A 48 5.09 -25.48 5.61
CA LEU A 48 5.76 -24.17 5.62
C LEU A 48 6.43 -23.92 6.97
N ASN A 49 7.75 -24.09 7.00
CA ASN A 49 8.60 -23.70 8.13
C ASN A 49 8.59 -22.16 8.22
N SER A 50 7.94 -21.60 9.23
CA SER A 50 7.95 -20.15 9.44
C SER A 50 8.67 -19.82 10.74
N ILE A 51 9.81 -19.15 10.60
CA ILE A 51 10.43 -18.35 11.66
C ILE A 51 9.91 -16.94 11.45
N SER A 52 9.40 -16.21 12.44
CA SER A 52 9.15 -14.77 12.34
C SER A 52 10.05 -13.99 13.28
N VAL A 53 10.42 -12.76 12.90
CA VAL A 53 11.32 -11.90 13.68
C VAL A 53 10.65 -10.57 13.95
N GLU A 54 10.44 -10.24 15.22
CA GLU A 54 9.98 -8.93 15.67
C GLU A 54 11.10 -8.21 16.39
N ILE A 55 11.30 -6.92 16.11
CA ILE A 55 12.28 -6.09 16.81
C ILE A 55 11.55 -4.99 17.58
N SER A 56 11.78 -4.95 18.89
CA SER A 56 11.40 -3.83 19.76
C SER A 56 12.65 -3.07 20.18
N ILE A 57 12.61 -1.73 20.21
CA ILE A 57 13.69 -0.89 20.72
C ILE A 57 13.15 -0.15 21.95
N ASP A 58 13.80 -0.30 23.09
CA ASP A 58 13.32 0.29 24.35
C ASP A 58 13.58 1.80 24.40
N GLY A 59 12.55 2.56 24.78
CA GLY A 59 12.67 3.98 25.12
C GLY A 59 12.78 4.96 23.93
N MET A 60 12.63 4.49 22.68
CA MET A 60 12.62 5.36 21.49
C MET A 60 11.25 5.28 20.80
N THR A 61 10.48 6.36 20.92
CA THR A 61 9.09 6.46 20.46
C THR A 61 8.95 7.19 19.14
N THR A 62 10.00 7.87 18.67
CA THR A 62 9.98 8.65 17.42
C THR A 62 11.25 8.49 16.59
N GLN A 63 11.15 8.74 15.27
CA GLN A 63 12.30 8.77 14.36
C GLN A 63 13.35 9.83 14.78
N ALA A 64 12.92 10.94 15.37
CA ALA A 64 13.83 12.00 15.82
C ALA A 64 14.67 11.59 17.04
N GLU A 65 14.11 10.78 17.94
CA GLU A 65 14.86 10.21 19.06
C GLU A 65 15.92 9.22 18.57
N LEU A 66 15.57 8.40 17.57
CA LEU A 66 16.51 7.44 16.99
C LEU A 66 17.70 8.12 16.27
N MET A 67 17.47 9.23 15.57
CA MET A 67 18.53 9.97 14.88
C MET A 67 19.49 10.69 15.85
N ASN A 68 19.03 11.01 17.06
CA ASN A 68 19.84 11.65 18.10
C ASN A 68 20.44 10.67 19.10
N ALA A 69 19.99 9.42 19.08
CA ALA A 69 20.51 8.39 19.96
C ALA A 69 21.95 8.01 19.59
N THR A 70 22.79 7.86 20.61
CA THR A 70 24.16 7.34 20.46
C THR A 70 24.21 5.82 20.60
N SER A 71 23.17 5.19 21.14
CA SER A 71 23.02 3.73 21.26
C SER A 71 21.56 3.35 21.42
N ALA A 72 21.17 2.15 20.98
CA ALA A 72 19.87 1.54 21.28
C ALA A 72 20.05 0.14 21.88
N GLN A 73 19.11 -0.22 22.73
CA GLN A 73 18.88 -1.60 23.16
C GLN A 73 17.55 -2.06 22.60
N GLY A 74 17.49 -3.32 22.21
CA GLY A 74 16.27 -3.90 21.72
C GLY A 74 16.19 -5.39 21.94
N VAL A 75 15.03 -5.92 21.59
CA VAL A 75 14.71 -7.34 21.69
C VAL A 75 14.33 -7.85 20.32
N VAL A 76 15.03 -8.87 19.85
CA VAL A 76 14.64 -9.67 18.69
C VAL A 76 13.82 -10.87 19.20
N THR A 77 12.54 -10.89 18.89
CA THR A 77 11.66 -12.04 19.18
C THR A 77 11.61 -12.93 17.97
N VAL A 78 12.10 -14.16 18.11
CA VAL A 78 12.09 -15.20 17.10
C VAL A 78 11.00 -16.19 17.44
N ILE A 79 10.03 -16.37 16.55
CA ILE A 79 8.97 -17.37 16.71
C ILE A 79 9.30 -18.54 15.80
N ASP A 80 9.85 -19.62 16.35
CA ASP A 80 10.07 -20.86 15.62
C ASP A 80 8.84 -21.77 15.80
N THR A 81 8.09 -21.95 14.71
CA THR A 81 6.91 -22.83 14.69
C THR A 81 7.26 -24.31 14.50
N THR A 82 8.56 -24.64 14.39
CA THR A 82 9.03 -25.99 14.11
C THR A 82 9.56 -26.71 15.36
N LYS A 83 9.57 -28.05 15.32
CA LYS A 83 10.28 -28.88 16.30
C LYS A 83 11.74 -28.96 15.88
N GLN A 84 12.56 -28.04 16.42
CA GLN A 84 14.02 -27.97 16.27
C GLN A 84 14.49 -27.60 14.86
N THR A 85 14.76 -26.31 14.62
CA THR A 85 15.67 -25.92 13.54
C THR A 85 17.12 -26.26 13.89
N GLU A 86 17.86 -26.77 12.92
CA GLU A 86 19.32 -26.96 12.98
C GLU A 86 20.04 -25.61 13.24
N GLN A 87 21.36 -25.67 13.45
CA GLN A 87 22.18 -24.52 13.86
C GLN A 87 21.81 -23.24 13.09
N THR A 88 21.39 -22.23 13.85
CA THR A 88 20.96 -20.93 13.36
C THR A 88 21.88 -19.85 13.91
N LYS A 89 22.14 -18.84 13.09
CA LYS A 89 22.86 -17.64 13.47
C LYS A 89 21.92 -16.45 13.31
N LEU A 90 21.67 -15.73 14.40
CA LEU A 90 20.88 -14.49 14.39
C LEU A 90 21.83 -13.31 14.37
N ILE A 91 21.69 -12.46 13.36
CA ILE A 91 22.56 -11.30 13.14
C ILE A 91 21.71 -10.05 13.12
N VAL A 92 22.10 -9.03 13.87
CA VAL A 92 21.54 -7.68 13.74
C VAL A 92 22.59 -6.82 13.05
N ALA A 93 22.18 -6.07 12.02
CA ALA A 93 23.08 -5.18 11.31
C ALA A 93 22.46 -3.81 11.07
N THR A 94 23.32 -2.79 11.06
CA THR A 94 22.99 -1.40 10.80
C THR A 94 23.41 -1.02 9.38
N PHE A 95 22.63 -0.19 8.70
CA PHE A 95 22.93 0.29 7.36
C PHE A 95 22.86 1.80 7.26
N ARG A 96 23.67 2.38 6.38
CA ARG A 96 23.64 3.79 5.99
C ARG A 96 23.78 3.89 4.48
N ASN A 97 22.91 4.65 3.82
CA ASN A 97 22.90 4.79 2.35
C ASN A 97 22.94 3.43 1.62
N GLY A 98 22.28 2.41 2.18
CA GLY A 98 22.27 1.05 1.63
C GLY A 98 23.49 0.18 1.99
N GLU A 99 24.55 0.75 2.57
CA GLU A 99 25.76 0.02 2.95
C GLU A 99 25.73 -0.42 4.42
N MET A 100 26.09 -1.68 4.69
CA MET A 100 26.18 -2.21 6.04
C MET A 100 27.35 -1.54 6.80
N GLN A 101 27.06 -0.94 7.95
CA GLN A 101 28.05 -0.24 8.77
C GLN A 101 28.63 -1.12 9.88
N GLN A 102 27.78 -1.91 10.53
CA GLN A 102 28.12 -2.81 11.63
C GLN A 102 27.16 -4.00 11.62
N SER A 103 27.64 -5.16 12.07
CA SER A 103 26.80 -6.30 12.40
C SER A 103 27.24 -6.95 13.70
N GLU A 104 26.29 -7.53 14.41
CA GLU A 104 26.51 -8.28 15.64
C GLU A 104 25.77 -9.61 15.56
N THR A 105 26.46 -10.69 15.88
CA THR A 105 25.82 -12.00 16.06
C THR A 105 25.29 -12.10 17.47
N ILE A 106 23.97 -12.08 17.62
CA ILE A 106 23.32 -12.10 18.93
C ILE A 106 22.90 -13.52 19.36
N HIS A 107 22.90 -14.47 18.43
CA HIS A 107 22.71 -15.88 18.74
C HIS A 107 23.47 -16.78 17.77
N THR A 108 24.02 -17.87 18.28
CA THR A 108 24.49 -19.01 17.49
C THR A 108 24.09 -20.28 18.22
N GLY A 109 23.35 -21.15 17.56
CA GLY A 109 22.88 -22.39 18.17
C GLY A 109 21.55 -22.86 17.59
N MET A 110 21.00 -23.91 18.18
CA MET A 110 19.64 -24.32 17.85
C MET A 110 18.66 -23.34 18.48
N LEU A 111 17.70 -22.86 17.70
CA LEU A 111 16.57 -22.12 18.26
C LEU A 111 15.65 -23.11 19.01
N PRO A 112 15.22 -22.78 20.24
CA PRO A 112 14.15 -23.51 20.90
C PRO A 112 12.87 -23.39 20.08
N ALA A 113 12.09 -24.47 20.02
CA ALA A 113 10.74 -24.42 19.50
C ALA A 113 9.91 -23.41 20.30
N GLY A 114 9.10 -22.59 19.63
CA GLY A 114 8.27 -21.56 20.22
C GLY A 114 8.89 -20.16 20.13
N ILE A 115 8.55 -19.30 21.09
CA ILE A 115 8.95 -17.89 21.11
C ILE A 115 10.24 -17.75 21.91
N THR A 116 11.32 -17.32 21.26
CA THR A 116 12.60 -17.03 21.90
C THR A 116 12.95 -15.56 21.73
N LYS A 117 13.41 -14.90 22.79
CA LYS A 117 13.80 -13.48 22.78
C LYS A 117 15.31 -13.36 22.90
N PHE A 118 15.89 -12.49 22.09
CA PHE A 118 17.32 -12.18 22.10
C PHE A 118 17.51 -10.69 22.26
N ASP A 119 18.16 -10.29 23.35
CA ASP A 119 18.53 -8.90 23.57
C ASP A 119 19.71 -8.53 22.68
N PHE A 120 19.72 -7.29 22.19
CA PHE A 120 20.84 -6.74 21.43
C PHE A 120 21.12 -5.30 21.83
N LYS A 121 22.34 -4.85 21.59
CA LYS A 121 22.75 -3.47 21.81
C LYS A 121 23.54 -2.96 20.61
N ILE A 122 23.06 -1.89 20.00
CA ILE A 122 23.75 -1.20 18.92
C ILE A 122 24.29 0.11 19.46
N ASP A 123 25.60 0.30 19.32
CA ASP A 123 26.26 1.58 19.58
C ASP A 123 26.37 2.38 18.25
N HIS A 124 26.52 3.70 18.35
CA HIS A 124 26.72 4.63 17.23
C HIS A 124 25.55 4.81 16.24
N LEU A 125 24.31 4.83 16.74
CA LEU A 125 23.10 5.00 15.92
C LEU A 125 23.02 6.30 15.10
N ASN A 126 23.70 7.36 15.52
CA ASN A 126 23.74 8.65 14.81
C ASN A 126 24.36 8.58 13.40
N LYS A 127 24.80 7.41 12.95
CA LYS A 127 25.33 7.15 11.60
C LYS A 127 24.53 6.09 10.84
N VAL A 128 23.30 5.78 11.25
CA VAL A 128 22.52 4.64 10.75
C VAL A 128 21.16 5.11 10.25
N ASP A 129 20.77 4.67 9.05
CA ASP A 129 19.47 4.99 8.45
C ASP A 129 18.45 3.84 8.65
N CYS A 130 18.93 2.59 8.80
CA CYS A 130 18.07 1.46 9.18
C CYS A 130 18.81 0.34 9.93
N ILE A 131 18.04 -0.44 10.70
CA ILE A 131 18.49 -1.64 11.42
C ILE A 131 17.74 -2.84 10.85
N LYS A 132 18.44 -3.93 10.56
CA LYS A 132 17.86 -5.17 10.05
C LYS A 132 18.31 -6.36 10.89
N ALA A 133 17.41 -7.32 11.11
CA ALA A 133 17.77 -8.63 11.66
C ALA A 133 17.69 -9.71 10.58
N PHE A 134 18.70 -10.56 10.57
CA PHE A 134 18.88 -11.67 9.65
C PHE A 134 18.90 -12.98 10.44
N VAL A 135 18.13 -13.95 9.97
CA VAL A 135 18.20 -15.34 10.45
C VAL A 135 18.94 -16.15 9.39
N VAL A 136 20.11 -16.65 9.73
CA VAL A 136 20.96 -17.45 8.84
C VAL A 136 20.91 -18.92 9.29
N LEU A 137 20.46 -19.81 8.42
CA LEU A 137 20.45 -21.26 8.65
C LEU A 137 21.77 -21.85 8.14
N LYS A 138 22.43 -22.70 8.94
CA LYS A 138 23.82 -23.10 8.71
C LYS A 138 24.03 -23.95 7.44
N ASP A 139 24.89 -23.41 6.58
CA ASP A 139 25.94 -24.10 5.79
C ASP A 139 26.88 -23.10 5.07
N SER A 140 26.74 -21.77 5.27
CA SER A 140 27.69 -20.78 4.74
C SER A 140 28.72 -20.38 5.82
N ASP A 141 29.91 -20.97 5.78
CA ASP A 141 31.05 -20.55 6.63
C ASP A 141 31.56 -19.14 6.27
N GLU A 142 31.17 -18.62 5.10
CA GLU A 142 31.29 -17.23 4.74
C GLU A 142 29.92 -16.56 4.80
N ILE A 143 29.75 -15.64 5.75
CA ILE A 143 28.81 -14.54 5.51
C ILE A 143 29.52 -13.70 4.43
N CYS A 144 29.34 -14.05 3.16
CA CYS A 144 29.44 -13.01 2.16
C CYS A 144 28.43 -11.97 2.60
N CYS A 145 28.89 -10.77 2.98
CA CYS A 145 28.09 -9.58 2.77
C CYS A 145 27.49 -9.80 1.37
N PRO A 146 26.15 -9.94 1.22
CA PRO A 146 25.59 -10.20 -0.10
C PRO A 146 26.24 -9.18 -1.01
N GLU A 147 27.02 -9.68 -2.00
CA GLU A 147 27.87 -8.87 -2.87
C GLU A 147 27.13 -7.58 -3.12
N ALA A 148 27.69 -6.46 -2.63
CA ALA A 148 27.00 -5.19 -2.41
C ALA A 148 25.78 -5.10 -3.31
N VAL A 149 24.60 -5.52 -2.78
CA VAL A 149 23.44 -5.87 -3.61
C VAL A 149 23.34 -4.79 -4.67
N ASP A 150 23.64 -5.16 -5.92
CA ASP A 150 23.79 -4.24 -7.05
C ASP A 150 22.77 -3.15 -6.85
N SER A 151 23.27 -1.91 -6.71
CA SER A 151 22.53 -0.69 -6.36
C SER A 151 21.03 -0.93 -6.37
N LEU A 152 20.40 -1.12 -5.19
CA LEU A 152 18.96 -1.39 -5.07
C LEU A 152 18.21 -0.29 -5.83
N GLU A 153 17.99 -0.52 -7.12
CA GLU A 153 17.19 0.35 -7.95
C GLU A 153 15.85 0.45 -7.22
N PRO A 154 15.37 1.68 -6.97
CA PRO A 154 14.19 1.87 -6.16
C PRO A 154 13.07 1.02 -6.75
N ALA A 155 12.51 0.14 -5.92
CA ALA A 155 11.47 -0.77 -6.36
C ALA A 155 10.31 0.03 -6.97
N GLN A 156 9.92 -0.31 -8.19
CA GLN A 156 8.83 0.35 -8.89
C GLN A 156 7.55 0.29 -8.05
N VAL A 157 6.87 1.43 -7.91
CA VAL A 157 5.63 1.56 -7.14
C VAL A 157 4.41 1.25 -8.01
N ILE A 158 3.45 0.51 -7.49
CA ILE A 158 2.19 0.19 -8.15
C ILE A 158 1.03 0.78 -7.36
N VAL A 159 0.17 1.51 -8.07
CA VAL A 159 -1.06 2.09 -7.54
C VAL A 159 -2.25 1.48 -8.29
N PHE A 160 -3.11 0.73 -7.59
CA PHE A 160 -4.37 0.26 -8.16
C PHE A 160 -5.43 1.37 -8.09
N LYS A 161 -6.01 1.74 -9.24
CA LYS A 161 -7.06 2.75 -9.42
C LYS A 161 -8.35 2.06 -9.89
N PHE A 162 -9.28 1.79 -8.99
CA PHE A 162 -10.58 1.22 -9.37
C PHE A 162 -11.64 2.31 -9.49
N ASP A 163 -12.16 2.49 -10.70
CA ASP A 163 -13.11 3.54 -11.03
C ASP A 163 -14.55 3.07 -10.87
N ASP A 164 -15.45 4.05 -10.76
CA ASP A 164 -16.90 3.85 -10.81
C ASP A 164 -17.48 3.06 -9.63
N LEU A 165 -17.08 3.38 -8.40
CA LEU A 165 -17.83 2.89 -7.23
C LEU A 165 -19.20 3.57 -7.20
N HIS A 166 -20.20 2.86 -7.72
CA HIS A 166 -21.61 3.21 -7.65
C HIS A 166 -22.47 1.98 -7.32
N SER A 167 -23.78 2.20 -7.14
CA SER A 167 -24.75 1.09 -7.09
C SER A 167 -25.95 1.37 -7.97
N THR A 168 -25.86 1.04 -9.26
CA THR A 168 -27.07 1.01 -10.10
C THR A 168 -27.65 -0.38 -10.09
N VAL A 169 -28.43 -0.68 -9.05
CA VAL A 169 -29.29 -1.86 -8.92
C VAL A 169 -28.56 -3.19 -8.65
N GLY A 170 -28.39 -3.52 -7.37
CA GLY A 170 -28.43 -4.93 -6.95
C GLY A 170 -27.19 -5.53 -6.31
N THR A 171 -25.96 -5.30 -6.79
CA THR A 171 -24.82 -6.16 -6.39
C THR A 171 -23.42 -5.51 -6.44
N HIS A 172 -23.31 -4.21 -6.67
CA HIS A 172 -22.08 -3.56 -7.17
C HIS A 172 -20.92 -3.43 -6.18
N VAL A 173 -21.22 -3.07 -4.93
CA VAL A 173 -20.22 -3.11 -3.84
C VAL A 173 -19.58 -4.48 -3.72
N GLY A 174 -20.29 -5.57 -4.03
CA GLY A 174 -19.76 -6.93 -3.89
C GLY A 174 -18.59 -7.26 -4.82
N LYS A 175 -18.49 -6.65 -6.01
CA LYS A 175 -17.34 -6.89 -6.89
C LYS A 175 -16.13 -6.05 -6.50
N PHE A 176 -16.35 -4.81 -6.05
CA PHE A 176 -15.31 -4.02 -5.41
C PHE A 176 -14.80 -4.71 -4.14
N ASP A 177 -15.71 -5.22 -3.31
CA ASP A 177 -15.39 -5.97 -2.08
C ASP A 177 -14.50 -7.17 -2.42
N LYS A 178 -14.89 -7.97 -3.42
CA LYS A 178 -14.09 -9.10 -3.88
C LYS A 178 -12.71 -8.68 -4.41
N ALA A 179 -12.60 -7.55 -5.13
CA ALA A 179 -11.32 -7.06 -5.65
C ALA A 179 -10.41 -6.57 -4.52
N LEU A 180 -10.96 -5.78 -3.59
CA LEU A 180 -10.24 -5.20 -2.47
C LEU A 180 -9.88 -6.25 -1.41
N ASP A 181 -10.78 -7.18 -1.09
CA ASP A 181 -10.50 -8.35 -0.26
C ASP A 181 -9.34 -9.17 -0.84
N PHE A 182 -9.36 -9.44 -2.15
CA PHE A 182 -8.25 -10.11 -2.80
C PHE A 182 -6.93 -9.34 -2.62
N LEU A 183 -6.92 -8.02 -2.82
CA LEU A 183 -5.70 -7.22 -2.60
C LEU A 183 -5.26 -7.22 -1.13
N ARG A 184 -6.18 -7.06 -0.18
CA ARG A 184 -5.91 -7.14 1.27
C ARG A 184 -5.28 -8.48 1.64
N ASP A 185 -5.85 -9.59 1.17
CA ASP A 185 -5.35 -10.94 1.44
C ASP A 185 -3.95 -11.16 0.84
N GLN A 186 -3.59 -10.35 -0.17
CA GLN A 186 -2.26 -10.29 -0.75
C GLN A 186 -1.32 -9.29 -0.04
N GLY A 187 -1.76 -8.57 0.98
CA GLY A 187 -1.01 -7.52 1.66
C GLY A 187 -0.80 -6.27 0.80
N ILE A 188 -1.75 -5.98 -0.10
CA ILE A 188 -1.68 -4.91 -1.09
C ILE A 188 -2.79 -3.88 -0.80
N PRO A 189 -2.46 -2.58 -0.71
CA PRO A 189 -3.48 -1.54 -0.69
C PRO A 189 -4.09 -1.36 -2.09
N GLY A 190 -5.42 -1.30 -2.17
CA GLY A 190 -6.18 -0.86 -3.34
C GLY A 190 -6.79 0.52 -3.16
N THR A 191 -7.40 1.05 -4.21
CA THR A 191 -8.18 2.29 -4.13
C THR A 191 -9.47 2.22 -4.91
N ALA A 192 -10.47 3.00 -4.49
CA ALA A 192 -11.78 3.07 -5.14
C ALA A 192 -12.27 4.51 -5.33
N GLY A 193 -12.68 4.83 -6.56
CA GLY A 193 -13.23 6.12 -6.97
C GLY A 193 -14.72 6.20 -6.69
N VAL A 194 -15.10 7.07 -5.78
CA VAL A 194 -16.47 7.19 -5.26
C VAL A 194 -17.25 8.25 -6.03
N LEU A 195 -18.45 7.89 -6.50
CA LEU A 195 -19.41 8.84 -7.03
C LEU A 195 -20.28 9.41 -5.91
N GLY A 196 -20.35 10.74 -5.78
CA GLY A 196 -21.10 11.41 -4.71
C GLY A 196 -22.57 11.01 -4.64
N LYS A 197 -23.25 10.91 -5.78
CA LYS A 197 -24.68 10.52 -5.88
C LYS A 197 -24.96 9.15 -5.28
N TRP A 198 -23.99 8.25 -5.26
CA TRP A 198 -24.16 6.94 -4.64
C TRP A 198 -24.19 7.01 -3.11
N LEU A 199 -23.55 8.02 -2.51
CA LEU A 199 -23.53 8.22 -1.06
C LEU A 199 -24.84 8.81 -0.53
N GLU A 200 -25.70 9.35 -1.38
CA GLU A 200 -27.00 9.87 -0.94
C GLU A 200 -27.87 8.76 -0.31
N PRO A 201 -28.59 9.04 0.79
CA PRO A 201 -29.42 8.05 1.46
C PRO A 201 -30.47 7.42 0.52
N ALA A 202 -30.43 6.10 0.38
CA ALA A 202 -31.39 5.37 -0.45
C ALA A 202 -32.80 5.38 0.16
N LYS A 203 -33.77 5.93 -0.58
CA LYS A 203 -35.19 5.97 -0.13
C LYS A 203 -35.88 4.60 -0.14
N VAL A 204 -35.43 3.69 -1.01
CA VAL A 204 -36.16 2.43 -1.30
C VAL A 204 -35.61 1.22 -0.53
N ASN A 205 -34.37 1.23 -0.06
CA ASN A 205 -33.81 0.15 0.77
C ASN A 205 -32.71 0.62 1.76
N PRO A 206 -33.09 1.27 2.88
CA PRO A 206 -32.14 1.82 3.84
C PRO A 206 -31.20 0.79 4.45
N LYS A 207 -31.68 -0.44 4.73
CA LYS A 207 -30.85 -1.50 5.34
C LYS A 207 -29.73 -1.93 4.40
N LYS A 208 -30.04 -2.15 3.12
CA LYS A 208 -29.02 -2.52 2.12
C LYS A 208 -28.00 -1.40 1.94
N TYR A 209 -28.47 -0.16 1.88
CA TYR A 209 -27.60 1.02 1.82
C TYR A 209 -26.63 1.07 3.02
N LEU A 210 -27.14 0.95 4.25
CA LEU A 210 -26.29 0.97 5.45
C LEU A 210 -25.27 -0.18 5.46
N ASN A 211 -25.65 -1.37 5.02
CA ASN A 211 -24.71 -2.49 4.90
C ASN A 211 -23.59 -2.16 3.89
N GLN A 212 -23.93 -1.58 2.74
CA GLN A 212 -22.95 -1.17 1.74
C GLN A 212 -22.02 -0.08 2.27
N ILE A 213 -22.55 0.94 2.96
CA ILE A 213 -21.75 1.98 3.60
C ILE A 213 -20.79 1.37 4.63
N ASN A 214 -21.25 0.40 5.42
CA ASN A 214 -20.39 -0.28 6.39
C ASN A 214 -19.28 -1.10 5.73
N THR A 215 -19.57 -1.79 4.61
CA THR A 215 -18.54 -2.49 3.81
C THR A 215 -17.50 -1.50 3.27
N VAL A 216 -17.92 -0.36 2.74
CA VAL A 216 -16.97 0.65 2.23
C VAL A 216 -16.14 1.26 3.35
N LYS A 217 -16.72 1.46 4.54
CA LYS A 217 -15.97 1.87 5.73
C LYS A 217 -14.93 0.84 6.16
N SER A 218 -15.20 -0.47 6.06
CA SER A 218 -14.21 -1.48 6.42
C SER A 218 -13.00 -1.49 5.48
N TRP A 219 -13.17 -1.16 4.19
CA TRP A 219 -12.04 -1.04 3.27
C TRP A 219 -11.03 0.02 3.72
N ILE A 220 -11.49 1.13 4.31
CA ILE A 220 -10.62 2.18 4.85
C ILE A 220 -9.79 1.62 6.02
N LEU A 221 -10.42 0.84 6.91
CA LEU A 221 -9.75 0.19 8.04
C LEU A 221 -8.73 -0.86 7.59
N ASP A 222 -9.00 -1.51 6.45
CA ASP A 222 -8.10 -2.48 5.81
C ASP A 222 -6.94 -1.82 5.04
N GLY A 223 -6.84 -0.48 5.09
CA GLY A 223 -5.74 0.28 4.49
C GLY A 223 -5.93 0.61 3.00
N HIS A 224 -7.15 0.46 2.47
CA HIS A 224 -7.50 0.94 1.15
C HIS A 224 -7.85 2.43 1.16
N GLN A 225 -7.63 3.11 0.04
CA GLN A 225 -7.96 4.53 -0.10
C GLN A 225 -9.22 4.75 -0.93
N LEU A 226 -10.09 5.64 -0.47
CA LEU A 226 -11.20 6.16 -1.28
C LEU A 226 -10.80 7.51 -1.88
N TRP A 227 -11.35 7.85 -3.03
CA TRP A 227 -11.08 9.13 -3.70
C TRP A 227 -12.31 9.63 -4.46
N ILE A 228 -12.37 10.94 -4.74
CA ILE A 228 -13.52 11.57 -5.41
C ILE A 228 -13.45 11.29 -6.90
N HIS A 229 -14.48 10.63 -7.46
CA HIS A 229 -14.59 10.34 -8.90
C HIS A 229 -15.68 11.12 -9.63
N GLY A 230 -16.07 12.27 -9.06
CA GLY A 230 -17.21 13.05 -9.50
C GLY A 230 -18.47 12.77 -8.70
N TYR A 231 -19.56 13.39 -9.11
CA TYR A 231 -20.85 13.29 -8.44
C TYR A 231 -21.69 12.16 -9.03
N ASP A 232 -21.92 12.17 -10.35
CA ASP A 232 -22.78 11.15 -10.98
C ASP A 232 -22.26 10.59 -12.29
N HIS A 233 -21.01 10.89 -12.63
CA HIS A 233 -20.31 10.37 -13.79
C HIS A 233 -21.06 10.73 -15.10
N ALA A 234 -21.65 11.92 -15.12
CA ALA A 234 -22.35 12.45 -16.29
C ALA A 234 -21.36 12.94 -17.36
N PRO A 235 -21.66 12.76 -18.65
CA PRO A 235 -20.92 13.43 -19.72
C PRO A 235 -20.90 14.95 -19.50
N GLY A 236 -19.74 15.59 -19.70
CA GLY A 236 -19.62 17.04 -19.51
C GLY A 236 -19.35 17.46 -18.06
N GLU A 237 -19.18 16.53 -17.11
CA GLU A 237 -19.01 16.88 -15.69
C GLU A 237 -17.80 17.79 -15.45
N PHE A 238 -16.63 17.42 -16.00
CA PHE A 238 -15.37 18.17 -15.81
C PHE A 238 -14.73 18.65 -17.12
N ALA A 239 -15.13 18.09 -18.26
CA ALA A 239 -14.68 18.52 -19.57
C ALA A 239 -15.71 18.12 -20.64
N ALA A 240 -15.67 18.82 -21.77
CA ALA A 240 -16.58 18.58 -22.88
C ALA A 240 -16.38 17.15 -23.41
N LEU A 241 -17.48 16.43 -23.62
CA LEU A 241 -17.47 15.07 -24.13
C LEU A 241 -18.44 14.95 -25.29
N LYS A 242 -17.90 14.75 -26.50
CA LYS A 242 -18.67 14.76 -27.76
C LYS A 242 -19.45 16.09 -27.89
N GLU A 243 -20.76 16.02 -28.02
CA GLU A 243 -21.68 17.16 -28.16
C GLU A 243 -22.11 17.77 -26.81
N VAL A 244 -21.67 17.21 -25.68
CA VAL A 244 -22.02 17.72 -24.35
C VAL A 244 -20.93 18.71 -23.88
N PRO A 245 -21.28 20.00 -23.66
CA PRO A 245 -20.30 20.97 -23.18
C PRO A 245 -19.83 20.63 -21.76
N ALA A 246 -18.65 21.15 -21.40
CA ALA A 246 -18.18 21.08 -20.02
C ALA A 246 -19.10 21.88 -19.10
N SER A 247 -19.26 21.41 -17.86
CA SER A 247 -19.90 22.16 -16.78
C SER A 247 -19.06 23.38 -16.42
N SER A 248 -19.71 24.46 -15.97
CA SER A 248 -19.02 25.67 -15.53
C SER A 248 -18.18 25.43 -14.29
N TYR A 249 -17.25 26.35 -14.01
CA TYR A 249 -16.49 26.41 -12.76
C TYR A 249 -17.37 26.19 -11.52
N GLU A 250 -18.47 26.93 -11.38
CA GLU A 250 -19.35 26.85 -10.20
C GLU A 250 -20.00 25.47 -10.07
N LYS A 251 -20.36 24.87 -11.21
CA LYS A 251 -20.98 23.55 -11.19
C LYS A 251 -19.97 22.46 -10.84
N GLN A 252 -18.74 22.55 -11.36
CA GLN A 252 -17.65 21.64 -10.97
C GLN A 252 -17.32 21.75 -9.49
N MET A 253 -17.23 22.98 -8.96
CA MET A 253 -17.05 23.25 -7.53
C MET A 253 -18.17 22.63 -6.70
N GLU A 254 -19.44 22.84 -7.08
CA GLU A 254 -20.60 22.27 -6.38
C GLU A 254 -20.52 20.73 -6.34
N MET A 255 -20.21 20.08 -7.46
CA MET A 255 -20.17 18.61 -7.55
C MET A 255 -19.04 18.01 -6.71
N ILE A 256 -17.87 18.65 -6.70
CA ILE A 256 -16.75 18.24 -5.85
C ILE A 256 -17.10 18.48 -4.38
N ALA A 257 -17.64 19.66 -4.02
CA ALA A 257 -18.04 19.99 -2.65
C ALA A 257 -19.05 19.00 -2.08
N VAL A 258 -20.13 18.74 -2.82
CA VAL A 258 -21.18 17.80 -2.38
C VAL A 258 -20.61 16.40 -2.20
N THR A 259 -19.76 15.94 -3.11
CA THR A 259 -19.14 14.61 -3.00
C THR A 259 -18.20 14.53 -1.81
N TYR A 260 -17.37 15.56 -1.61
CA TYR A 260 -16.47 15.67 -0.46
C TYR A 260 -17.25 15.64 0.86
N ASP A 261 -18.30 16.45 0.99
CA ASP A 261 -19.16 16.52 2.17
C ASP A 261 -19.85 15.17 2.45
N LEU A 262 -20.35 14.50 1.41
CA LEU A 262 -20.95 13.18 1.54
C LEU A 262 -19.91 12.14 2.00
N MET A 263 -18.69 12.15 1.46
CA MET A 263 -17.62 11.26 1.95
C MET A 263 -17.29 11.53 3.42
N SER A 264 -17.17 12.79 3.81
CA SER A 264 -16.88 13.16 5.20
C SER A 264 -18.02 12.77 6.16
N THR A 265 -19.26 13.05 5.80
CA THR A 265 -20.42 12.83 6.68
C THR A 265 -20.92 11.39 6.70
N VAL A 266 -20.97 10.73 5.54
CA VAL A 266 -21.50 9.37 5.40
C VAL A 266 -20.41 8.33 5.68
N LEU A 267 -19.21 8.50 5.10
CA LEU A 267 -18.12 7.54 5.23
C LEU A 267 -17.17 7.84 6.39
N HIS A 268 -17.24 9.05 6.99
CA HIS A 268 -16.25 9.53 7.97
C HIS A 268 -14.84 9.55 7.39
N TYR A 269 -14.73 9.96 6.13
CA TYR A 269 -13.49 9.97 5.38
C TYR A 269 -13.32 11.30 4.66
N ASN A 270 -12.23 12.00 4.97
CA ASN A 270 -11.85 13.22 4.27
C ASN A 270 -10.96 12.84 3.09
N ALA A 271 -11.50 12.93 1.88
CA ALA A 271 -10.76 12.54 0.68
C ALA A 271 -9.55 13.46 0.46
N THR A 272 -8.42 12.86 0.12
CA THR A 272 -7.15 13.57 -0.21
C THR A 272 -6.76 13.38 -1.68
N CYS A 273 -7.60 12.69 -2.45
CA CYS A 273 -7.34 12.32 -3.83
C CYS A 273 -8.59 12.55 -4.70
N PHE A 274 -8.36 13.01 -5.92
CA PHE A 274 -9.38 13.27 -6.92
C PHE A 274 -8.99 12.66 -8.29
N GLY A 275 -9.96 12.10 -9.00
CA GLY A 275 -9.79 11.73 -10.41
C GLY A 275 -11.08 12.06 -11.15
N ALA A 276 -11.02 12.85 -12.22
CA ALA A 276 -12.22 13.25 -12.94
C ALA A 276 -12.86 12.05 -13.66
N SER A 277 -14.19 12.02 -13.72
CA SER A 277 -14.95 11.06 -14.53
C SER A 277 -14.46 11.05 -15.97
N PHE A 278 -14.42 9.86 -16.59
CA PHE A 278 -13.86 9.65 -17.93
C PHE A 278 -12.37 10.04 -18.11
N ASN A 279 -11.64 10.30 -17.02
CA ASN A 279 -10.30 10.90 -17.02
C ASN A 279 -10.23 12.22 -17.82
N GLN A 280 -11.34 12.98 -17.87
CA GLN A 280 -11.43 14.23 -18.61
C GLN A 280 -11.51 15.41 -17.64
N ASN A 281 -10.69 16.43 -17.83
CA ASN A 281 -10.71 17.65 -17.02
C ASN A 281 -10.41 18.88 -17.90
N ASN A 282 -10.71 20.07 -17.36
CA ASN A 282 -10.36 21.32 -18.00
C ASN A 282 -9.64 22.28 -17.02
N GLU A 283 -9.39 23.50 -17.49
CA GLU A 283 -8.70 24.53 -16.72
C GLU A 283 -9.50 25.02 -15.51
N ASP A 284 -10.83 24.92 -15.57
CA ASP A 284 -11.71 25.23 -14.44
C ASP A 284 -11.57 24.15 -13.37
N THR A 285 -11.50 22.86 -13.74
CA THR A 285 -11.26 21.76 -12.79
C THR A 285 -10.00 21.99 -11.97
N ILE A 286 -8.90 22.36 -12.64
CA ILE A 286 -7.61 22.66 -11.97
C ILE A 286 -7.76 23.86 -11.02
N THR A 287 -8.48 24.90 -11.47
CA THR A 287 -8.67 26.12 -10.68
C THR A 287 -9.52 25.85 -9.44
N VAL A 288 -10.61 25.08 -9.57
CA VAL A 288 -11.46 24.63 -8.46
C VAL A 288 -10.66 23.84 -7.44
N LEU A 289 -9.91 22.82 -7.87
CA LEU A 289 -9.12 21.98 -6.97
C LEU A 289 -8.09 22.79 -6.17
N ASN A 290 -7.35 23.68 -6.85
CA ASN A 290 -6.33 24.48 -6.20
C ASN A 290 -6.89 25.53 -5.21
N GLN A 291 -8.02 26.16 -5.54
CA GLN A 291 -8.55 27.29 -4.77
C GLN A 291 -9.49 26.84 -3.65
N GLU A 292 -10.33 25.84 -3.94
CA GLU A 292 -11.45 25.48 -3.07
C GLU A 292 -11.20 24.18 -2.29
N PHE A 293 -10.30 23.31 -2.76
CA PHE A 293 -10.03 22.00 -2.15
C PHE A 293 -8.53 21.72 -1.92
N PRO A 294 -7.80 22.58 -1.17
CA PRO A 294 -6.37 22.41 -0.91
C PRO A 294 -6.00 21.11 -0.17
N GLU A 295 -6.96 20.45 0.46
CA GLU A 295 -6.83 19.13 1.07
C GLU A 295 -6.69 17.98 0.06
N ILE A 296 -7.06 18.20 -1.21
CA ILE A 296 -6.79 17.26 -2.30
C ILE A 296 -5.32 17.39 -2.68
N GLN A 297 -4.52 16.46 -2.16
CA GLN A 297 -3.06 16.47 -2.29
C GLN A 297 -2.57 15.62 -3.46
N THR A 298 -3.40 14.73 -3.99
CA THR A 298 -3.08 13.90 -5.15
C THR A 298 -4.21 13.95 -6.18
N VAL A 299 -3.87 13.96 -7.46
CA VAL A 299 -4.83 13.84 -8.55
C VAL A 299 -4.43 12.71 -9.50
N LEU A 300 -5.42 12.07 -10.10
CA LEU A 300 -5.24 10.95 -11.01
C LEU A 300 -5.54 11.39 -12.44
N PHE A 301 -4.53 11.27 -13.32
CA PHE A 301 -4.64 11.51 -14.76
C PHE A 301 -5.12 12.92 -15.14
N MET A 302 -4.73 13.95 -14.39
CA MET A 302 -5.08 15.32 -14.76
C MET A 302 -4.21 15.84 -15.90
N HIS A 303 -4.86 16.44 -16.89
CA HIS A 303 -4.20 17.14 -17.97
C HIS A 303 -3.96 18.60 -17.58
N ASP A 304 -2.79 18.89 -17.03
CA ASP A 304 -2.36 20.24 -16.62
C ASP A 304 -1.16 20.70 -17.46
N THR A 305 -1.46 21.33 -18.60
CA THR A 305 -0.42 21.79 -19.55
C THR A 305 0.36 23.01 -19.07
N LYS A 306 -0.08 23.64 -17.98
CA LYS A 306 0.50 24.88 -17.46
C LYS A 306 1.19 24.69 -16.11
N ASN A 307 1.30 23.45 -15.62
CA ASN A 307 1.88 23.12 -14.32
C ASN A 307 1.32 23.98 -13.18
N ARG A 308 -0.01 24.15 -13.15
CA ARG A 308 -0.72 24.95 -12.15
C ARG A 308 -1.15 24.14 -10.94
N LEU A 309 -1.21 22.82 -11.01
CA LEU A 309 -1.65 21.97 -9.91
C LEU A 309 -0.70 22.08 -8.71
N SER A 310 -1.27 22.35 -7.53
CA SER A 310 -0.53 22.22 -6.26
C SER A 310 -0.45 20.77 -5.78
N ALA A 311 -1.39 19.93 -6.21
CA ALA A 311 -1.44 18.51 -5.90
C ALA A 311 -0.42 17.71 -6.74
N MET A 312 0.05 16.58 -6.19
CA MET A 312 0.84 15.63 -6.96
C MET A 312 -0.05 14.96 -8.01
N ASN A 313 0.35 15.03 -9.29
CA ASN A 313 -0.39 14.40 -10.38
C ASN A 313 0.21 13.03 -10.72
N LEU A 314 -0.56 11.96 -10.51
CA LEU A 314 -0.24 10.64 -11.07
C LEU A 314 -0.64 10.66 -12.55
N SER A 315 0.35 10.98 -13.39
CA SER A 315 0.17 11.25 -14.83
C SER A 315 -0.39 10.05 -15.58
N SER A 316 -1.17 10.30 -16.63
CA SER A 316 -1.65 9.26 -17.55
C SER A 316 -0.53 8.53 -18.28
N GLU A 317 0.68 9.10 -18.32
CA GLU A 317 1.88 8.42 -18.83
C GLU A 317 2.27 7.18 -18.01
N SER A 318 1.87 7.13 -16.74
CA SER A 318 2.09 5.99 -15.84
C SER A 318 1.01 4.90 -15.96
N LEU A 319 -0.01 5.10 -16.80
CA LEU A 319 -1.10 4.15 -16.96
C LEU A 319 -0.60 2.83 -17.54
N CYS A 320 -0.77 1.76 -16.77
CA CYS A 320 -0.60 0.39 -17.25
C CYS A 320 -1.98 -0.28 -17.36
N GLU A 321 -2.57 -0.17 -18.55
CA GLU A 321 -3.91 -0.67 -18.87
C GLU A 321 -3.98 -2.21 -18.75
N ILE A 322 -5.05 -2.70 -18.11
CA ILE A 322 -5.28 -4.14 -17.91
C ILE A 322 -6.58 -4.63 -18.52
N GLU A 323 -7.41 -3.73 -19.05
CA GLU A 323 -8.73 -4.04 -19.58
C GLU A 323 -8.76 -3.84 -21.10
N THR A 324 -9.11 -4.86 -21.88
CA THR A 324 -9.28 -4.71 -23.34
C THR A 324 -10.48 -3.87 -23.71
N GLN A 325 -11.46 -3.88 -22.82
CA GLN A 325 -12.60 -2.98 -22.70
C GLN A 325 -13.03 -2.98 -21.24
N ALA A 326 -13.78 -1.97 -20.81
CA ALA A 326 -14.24 -1.88 -19.43
C ALA A 326 -14.86 -3.21 -18.96
N GLY A 327 -14.37 -3.74 -17.85
CA GLY A 327 -14.83 -5.00 -17.29
C GLY A 327 -14.10 -6.27 -17.73
N GLU A 328 -13.25 -6.22 -18.76
CA GLU A 328 -12.55 -7.40 -19.31
C GLU A 328 -11.04 -7.34 -19.05
N VAL A 329 -10.62 -7.85 -17.88
CA VAL A 329 -9.20 -7.88 -17.50
C VAL A 329 -8.43 -8.92 -18.32
N SER A 330 -7.23 -8.55 -18.78
CA SER A 330 -6.32 -9.35 -19.59
C SER A 330 -4.88 -9.19 -19.11
N SER A 331 -4.32 -10.25 -18.52
CA SER A 331 -2.91 -10.28 -18.13
C SER A 331 -1.96 -10.15 -19.32
N GLN A 332 -2.38 -10.56 -20.51
CA GLN A 332 -1.60 -10.40 -21.74
C GLN A 332 -1.51 -8.94 -22.18
N LEU A 333 -2.62 -8.20 -22.11
CA LEU A 333 -2.62 -6.75 -22.36
C LEU A 333 -1.72 -6.05 -21.34
N PHE A 334 -1.87 -6.41 -20.05
CA PHE A 334 -1.01 -5.89 -18.99
C PHE A 334 0.48 -6.12 -19.30
N LEU A 335 0.91 -7.34 -19.64
CA LEU A 335 2.31 -7.62 -19.94
C LEU A 335 2.81 -6.82 -21.14
N MET A 336 2.00 -6.68 -22.19
CA MET A 336 2.34 -5.84 -23.33
C MET A 336 2.54 -4.38 -22.91
N ARG A 337 1.62 -3.83 -22.11
CA ARG A 337 1.71 -2.45 -21.62
C ARG A 337 2.89 -2.26 -20.68
N TYR A 338 3.08 -3.17 -19.73
CA TYR A 338 4.15 -3.16 -18.75
C TYR A 338 5.51 -3.03 -19.43
N GLU A 339 5.78 -3.75 -20.52
CA GLU A 339 7.06 -3.63 -21.24
C GLU A 339 7.35 -2.22 -21.77
N TYR A 340 6.33 -1.41 -22.07
CA TYR A 340 6.50 -0.02 -22.50
C TYR A 340 6.73 0.96 -21.34
N VAL A 341 6.22 0.64 -20.14
CA VAL A 341 6.22 1.55 -18.98
C VAL A 341 7.10 1.07 -17.82
N LYS A 342 7.73 -0.10 -17.92
CA LYS A 342 8.50 -0.75 -16.84
C LYS A 342 9.66 0.09 -16.29
N GLU A 343 10.16 1.06 -17.03
CA GLU A 343 11.24 1.96 -16.60
C GLU A 343 10.73 3.16 -15.78
N LEU A 344 9.40 3.37 -15.70
CA LEU A 344 8.82 4.41 -14.87
C LEU A 344 8.97 4.06 -13.38
N PRO A 345 9.20 5.06 -12.50
CA PRO A 345 9.33 4.80 -11.07
C PRO A 345 8.03 4.33 -10.42
N TYR A 346 6.88 4.59 -11.05
CA TYR A 346 5.58 4.11 -10.62
C TYR A 346 4.65 3.82 -11.80
N LEU A 347 3.69 2.92 -11.58
CA LEU A 347 2.61 2.58 -12.51
C LEU A 347 1.25 2.75 -11.82
N VAL A 348 0.26 3.25 -12.57
CA VAL A 348 -1.14 3.26 -12.16
C VAL A 348 -1.89 2.21 -12.97
N ILE A 349 -2.53 1.26 -12.29
CA ILE A 349 -3.34 0.21 -12.90
C ILE A 349 -4.81 0.59 -12.75
N GLN A 350 -5.41 1.09 -13.83
CA GLN A 350 -6.82 1.47 -13.88
C GLN A 350 -7.70 0.26 -14.25
N ALA A 351 -8.85 0.10 -13.57
CA ALA A 351 -9.85 -0.89 -13.94
C ALA A 351 -11.25 -0.56 -13.37
N HIS A 352 -12.26 -1.33 -13.80
CA HIS A 352 -13.67 -1.14 -13.41
C HIS A 352 -14.25 -2.42 -12.80
N PRO A 353 -13.97 -2.73 -11.51
CA PRO A 353 -14.37 -3.99 -10.89
C PRO A 353 -15.87 -4.29 -10.97
N ASP A 354 -16.71 -3.27 -11.03
CA ASP A 354 -18.16 -3.47 -11.14
C ASP A 354 -18.58 -4.23 -12.40
N GLN A 355 -17.77 -4.20 -13.44
CA GLN A 355 -18.04 -4.88 -14.70
C GLN A 355 -17.37 -6.26 -14.78
N TRP A 356 -16.56 -6.64 -13.79
CA TRP A 356 -15.78 -7.89 -13.82
C TRP A 356 -16.63 -9.15 -13.73
N ASN A 357 -16.11 -10.20 -14.36
CA ASN A 357 -16.55 -11.57 -14.20
C ASN A 357 -15.47 -12.41 -13.49
N GLU A 358 -15.72 -13.70 -13.26
CA GLU A 358 -14.75 -14.59 -12.60
C GLU A 358 -13.42 -14.70 -13.36
N GLN A 359 -13.43 -14.62 -14.70
CA GLN A 359 -12.19 -14.63 -15.46
C GLN A 359 -11.37 -13.37 -15.18
N SER A 360 -12.01 -12.21 -15.06
CA SER A 360 -11.33 -10.94 -14.77
C SER A 360 -10.61 -10.98 -13.42
N PHE A 361 -11.23 -11.59 -12.40
CA PHE A 361 -10.58 -11.80 -11.09
C PHE A 361 -9.37 -12.75 -11.17
N LYS A 362 -9.44 -13.81 -11.99
CA LYS A 362 -8.30 -14.71 -12.21
C LYS A 362 -7.14 -13.99 -12.89
N GLU A 363 -7.44 -13.17 -13.90
CA GLU A 363 -6.44 -12.38 -14.63
C GLU A 363 -5.79 -11.33 -13.70
N LEU A 364 -6.55 -10.66 -12.83
CA LEU A 364 -5.98 -9.81 -11.78
C LEU A 364 -4.99 -10.58 -10.91
N GLY A 365 -5.31 -11.82 -10.52
CA GLY A 365 -4.42 -12.68 -9.75
C GLY A 365 -3.09 -12.96 -10.47
N THR A 366 -3.13 -13.21 -11.78
CA THR A 366 -1.93 -13.38 -12.62
C THR A 366 -1.09 -12.10 -12.64
N ILE A 367 -1.72 -10.93 -12.78
CA ILE A 367 -1.05 -9.62 -12.79
C ILE A 367 -0.37 -9.35 -11.44
N VAL A 368 -1.07 -9.52 -10.33
CA VAL A 368 -0.50 -9.33 -8.98
C VAL A 368 0.68 -10.27 -8.73
N LYS A 369 0.57 -11.54 -9.14
CA LYS A 369 1.67 -12.51 -9.03
C LYS A 369 2.90 -12.06 -9.81
N PHE A 370 2.71 -11.55 -11.03
CA PHE A 370 3.80 -11.00 -11.83
C PHE A 370 4.46 -9.80 -11.14
N LEU A 371 3.68 -8.80 -10.71
CA LEU A 371 4.21 -7.60 -10.05
C LEU A 371 4.99 -7.92 -8.78
N LYS A 372 4.50 -8.87 -7.97
CA LYS A 372 5.24 -9.38 -6.81
C LYS A 372 6.57 -10.04 -7.21
N SER A 373 6.60 -10.80 -8.31
CA SER A 373 7.84 -11.42 -8.82
C SER A 373 8.88 -10.39 -9.30
N LYS A 374 8.43 -9.17 -9.63
CA LYS A 374 9.30 -8.04 -9.99
C LYS A 374 9.74 -7.22 -8.77
N ASN A 375 9.40 -7.67 -7.55
CA ASN A 375 9.66 -6.97 -6.31
C ASN A 375 9.08 -5.55 -6.27
N CYS A 376 7.98 -5.31 -6.99
CA CYS A 376 7.28 -4.02 -6.95
C CYS A 376 6.74 -3.74 -5.54
N VAL A 377 6.65 -2.46 -5.20
CA VAL A 377 6.01 -1.98 -3.96
C VAL A 377 4.61 -1.50 -4.29
N PHE A 378 3.64 -1.76 -3.42
CA PHE A 378 2.26 -1.35 -3.64
C PHE A 378 1.89 -0.22 -2.69
N MET A 379 1.31 0.85 -3.22
CA MET A 379 0.93 2.03 -2.45
C MET A 379 -0.42 2.57 -2.91
N THR A 380 -1.13 3.24 -2.00
CA THR A 380 -2.19 4.18 -2.40
C THR A 380 -1.57 5.48 -2.95
N PRO A 381 -2.34 6.31 -3.69
CA PRO A 381 -1.92 7.65 -4.09
C PRO A 381 -1.37 8.49 -2.92
N GLU A 382 -2.05 8.49 -1.77
CA GLU A 382 -1.61 9.23 -0.58
C GLU A 382 -0.29 8.67 0.00
N GLN A 383 -0.14 7.35 0.06
CA GLN A 383 1.10 6.73 0.52
C GLN A 383 2.27 7.09 -0.40
N TYR A 384 2.04 7.08 -1.72
CA TYR A 384 3.06 7.45 -2.70
C TYR A 384 3.41 8.94 -2.61
N GLN A 385 2.42 9.82 -2.40
CA GLN A 385 2.64 11.26 -2.18
C GLN A 385 3.54 11.51 -0.97
N LYS A 386 3.29 10.83 0.14
CA LYS A 386 4.09 10.95 1.36
C LYS A 386 5.49 10.40 1.17
N PHE A 387 5.60 9.27 0.47
CA PHE A 387 6.88 8.67 0.11
C PHE A 387 7.73 9.67 -0.69
N THR A 388 7.25 10.17 -1.82
CA THR A 388 8.03 11.08 -2.69
C THR A 388 8.39 12.40 -1.99
N SER A 389 7.47 12.96 -1.20
CA SER A 389 7.72 14.19 -0.42
C SER A 389 8.81 14.04 0.63
N ALA A 390 9.02 12.82 1.17
CA ALA A 390 10.06 12.55 2.15
C ALA A 390 11.46 12.40 1.52
N TYR A 391 11.55 12.01 0.23
CA TYR A 391 12.83 11.88 -0.49
C TYR A 391 13.31 13.19 -1.14
N GLN A 392 12.43 14.17 -1.31
CA GLN A 392 12.78 15.49 -1.85
C GLN A 392 13.33 16.47 -0.81
N LYS A 393 13.28 16.12 0.49
CA LYS A 393 13.87 16.88 1.60
C LYS A 393 15.17 16.23 2.04
#